data_AF-A0A355SBQ3-F1
#
_entry.id   AF-A0A355SBQ3-F1
#
_cell.length_a   1.000
_cell.length_b   1.000
_cell.length_c   1.000
_cell.angle_alpha   90.00
_cell.angle_beta   90.00
_cell.angle_gamma   90.00
#
_symmetry.space_group_name_H-M   'P 1'
#
loop_
_entity.id
_entity.type
_entity.pdbx_description
1 polymer ?
#
loop_
_entity_poly.entity_id
_entity_poly.type
_entity_poly.pdbx_seq_one_letter_code
_entity_poly.pdbx_strand_id
1 'polypeptide(L)'
;PEPEETPEPAPEEDAPAANKPAAPASVIAFTTELREKGVIELIEKLEDAEGGGNPLQMLDTMRNLSQLSDKLSTIETGDLPEDLKLPVNRFRDATADMATHMEEIPIPVEVLTGGQEAMGPWFAQKMADDPLFPQIMQDWGETMGELGGEMEESGSAIEEAFESYDIDLP
;
A
#
# COMPACT_ATOMS: atom_id res chain seq x y z
N PRO A 1 37.77 -60.46 -11.71
CA PRO A 1 37.31 -59.26 -12.44
C PRO A 1 36.62 -58.38 -11.41
N GLU A 2 37.24 -57.24 -11.12
CA GLU A 2 36.75 -56.23 -10.18
C GLU A 2 35.49 -55.54 -10.75
N PRO A 3 34.54 -55.10 -9.91
CA PRO A 3 33.30 -54.50 -10.37
C PRO A 3 33.57 -53.12 -11.02
N GLU A 4 32.90 -52.88 -12.15
CA GLU A 4 32.93 -51.59 -12.86
C GLU A 4 32.30 -50.50 -11.98
N GLU A 5 33.11 -49.51 -11.60
CA GLU A 5 32.61 -48.25 -11.03
C GLU A 5 31.89 -47.47 -12.13
N THR A 6 30.57 -47.36 -11.99
CA THR A 6 29.76 -46.34 -12.69
C THR A 6 30.33 -44.95 -12.39
N PRO A 7 30.61 -44.10 -13.39
CA PRO A 7 31.02 -42.73 -13.10
C PRO A 7 29.85 -41.99 -12.43
N GLU A 8 30.14 -41.35 -11.30
CA GLU A 8 29.23 -40.40 -10.65
C GLU A 8 28.82 -39.31 -11.66
N PRO A 9 27.54 -38.89 -11.69
CA PRO A 9 27.15 -37.74 -12.49
C PRO A 9 27.92 -36.52 -11.98
N ALA A 10 28.54 -35.78 -12.90
CA ALA A 10 29.15 -34.49 -12.61
C ALA A 10 28.14 -33.59 -11.88
N PRO A 11 28.58 -32.74 -10.94
CA PRO A 11 27.69 -31.77 -10.31
C PRO A 11 27.04 -30.94 -11.43
N GLU A 12 25.72 -30.86 -11.42
CA GLU A 12 24.98 -29.94 -12.28
C GLU A 12 25.59 -28.55 -12.10
N GLU A 13 26.20 -28.06 -13.17
CA GLU A 13 26.67 -26.70 -13.30
C GLU A 13 25.43 -25.82 -13.10
N ASP A 14 25.39 -25.12 -11.96
CA ASP A 14 24.39 -24.10 -11.63
C ASP A 14 24.20 -23.25 -12.89
N ALA A 15 23.06 -23.42 -13.56
CA ALA A 15 22.73 -22.60 -14.71
C ALA A 15 22.88 -21.14 -14.26
N PRO A 16 23.61 -20.28 -14.99
CA PRO A 16 23.78 -18.91 -14.56
C PRO A 16 22.40 -18.34 -14.35
N ALA A 17 22.08 -17.96 -13.11
CA ALA A 17 20.91 -17.19 -12.77
C ALA A 17 20.78 -16.15 -13.88
N ALA A 18 19.67 -16.19 -14.63
CA ALA A 18 19.47 -15.29 -15.75
C ALA A 18 19.82 -13.89 -15.27
N ASN A 19 20.90 -13.31 -15.80
CA ASN A 19 21.42 -12.01 -15.37
C ASN A 19 20.26 -11.02 -15.50
N LYS A 20 19.58 -10.75 -14.38
CA LYS A 20 18.55 -9.73 -14.33
C LYS A 20 19.22 -8.42 -14.73
N PRO A 21 18.60 -7.60 -15.59
CA PRO A 21 19.20 -6.35 -16.00
C PRO A 21 19.47 -5.50 -14.75
N ALA A 22 20.69 -4.97 -14.63
CA ALA A 22 21.02 -4.05 -13.56
C ALA A 22 20.03 -2.86 -13.57
N ALA A 23 19.52 -2.49 -12.40
CA ALA A 23 18.57 -1.40 -12.24
C ALA A 23 19.03 -0.12 -12.96
N PRO A 24 18.16 0.54 -13.74
CA PRO A 24 18.44 1.86 -14.30
C PRO A 24 18.76 2.87 -13.19
N ALA A 25 19.64 3.83 -13.48
CA ALA A 25 20.02 4.88 -12.52
C ALA A 25 18.81 5.68 -11.99
N SER A 26 17.77 5.87 -12.81
CA SER A 26 16.52 6.52 -12.38
C SER A 26 15.75 5.69 -11.35
N VAL A 27 15.76 4.36 -11.48
CA VAL A 27 15.13 3.46 -10.50
C VAL A 27 15.89 3.47 -9.18
N ILE A 28 17.23 3.46 -9.22
CA ILE A 28 18.07 3.56 -8.00
C ILE A 28 17.87 4.91 -7.30
N ALA A 29 17.80 6.00 -8.07
CA ALA A 29 17.56 7.33 -7.52
C ALA A 29 16.17 7.42 -6.88
N PHE A 30 15.15 6.86 -7.53
CA PHE A 30 13.79 6.80 -7.02
C PHE A 30 13.69 6.00 -5.71
N THR A 31 14.30 4.82 -5.63
CA THR A 31 14.27 4.02 -4.39
C THR A 31 15.03 4.70 -3.25
N THR A 32 16.11 5.40 -3.56
CA THR A 32 16.81 6.27 -2.60
C THR A 32 15.91 7.40 -2.12
N GLU A 33 15.21 8.07 -3.03
CA GLU A 33 14.28 9.16 -2.70
C GLU A 33 13.11 8.67 -1.82
N LEU A 34 12.51 7.52 -2.13
CA LEU A 34 11.47 6.90 -1.31
C LEU A 34 11.95 6.65 0.13
N ARG A 35 13.18 6.15 0.28
CA ARG A 35 13.79 5.91 1.58
C ARG A 35 14.09 7.21 2.32
N GLU A 36 14.71 8.18 1.65
CA GLU A 36 15.08 9.47 2.26
C GLU A 36 13.85 10.28 2.70
N LYS A 37 12.74 10.17 1.96
CA LYS A 37 11.47 10.80 2.33
C LYS A 37 10.72 10.00 3.40
N GLY A 38 11.15 8.80 3.78
CA GLY A 38 10.47 7.94 4.74
C GLY A 38 9.11 7.45 4.24
N VAL A 39 8.98 7.22 2.93
CA VAL A 39 7.75 6.69 2.32
C VAL A 39 7.56 5.23 2.70
N ILE A 40 8.64 4.44 2.64
CA ILE A 40 8.62 3.01 3.01
C ILE A 40 8.13 2.82 4.46
N GLU A 41 8.69 3.58 5.40
CA GLU A 41 8.29 3.53 6.82
C GLU A 41 6.81 3.91 7.06
N LEU A 42 6.20 4.68 6.16
CA LEU A 42 4.77 5.04 6.27
C LEU A 42 3.87 3.96 5.70
N ILE A 43 4.31 3.31 4.62
CA ILE A 43 3.60 2.15 4.04
C ILE A 43 3.57 1.02 5.06
N GLU A 44 4.71 0.65 5.65
CA GLU A 44 4.79 -0.40 6.68
C GLU A 44 3.87 -0.11 7.88
N LYS A 45 3.79 1.15 8.32
CA LYS A 45 2.88 1.56 9.42
C LYS A 45 1.41 1.43 9.06
N LEU A 46 1.05 1.62 7.79
CA LEU A 46 -0.32 1.48 7.33
C LEU A 46 -0.70 0.01 7.21
N GLU A 47 0.20 -0.83 6.71
CA GLU A 47 0.05 -2.29 6.66
C GLU A 47 -0.07 -2.90 8.06
N ASP A 48 0.79 -2.49 9.00
CA ASP A 48 0.72 -2.91 10.41
C ASP A 48 -0.59 -2.47 11.11
N ALA A 49 -1.23 -1.41 10.60
CA ALA A 49 -2.49 -0.90 11.12
C ALA A 49 -3.72 -1.63 10.57
N GLU A 50 -3.57 -2.51 9.56
CA GLU A 50 -4.64 -3.36 9.03
C GLU A 50 -5.06 -4.42 10.07
N GLY A 51 -5.98 -3.99 10.94
CA GLY A 51 -6.55 -4.80 12.01
C GLY A 51 -7.33 -4.01 13.06
N GLY A 52 -7.47 -2.69 12.88
CA GLY A 52 -7.90 -1.76 13.92
C GLY A 52 -9.40 -1.74 14.21
N GLY A 53 -9.83 -2.46 15.25
CA GLY A 53 -11.11 -2.20 15.93
C GLY A 53 -11.07 -1.00 16.90
N ASN A 54 -9.95 -0.27 16.96
CA ASN A 54 -9.73 0.85 17.90
C ASN A 54 -9.85 2.21 17.20
N PRO A 55 -10.73 3.11 17.66
CA PRO A 55 -10.91 4.44 17.08
C PRO A 55 -9.64 5.30 17.04
N LEU A 56 -8.73 5.16 18.01
CA LEU A 56 -7.47 5.91 18.00
C LEU A 56 -6.53 5.46 16.89
N GLN A 57 -6.48 4.15 16.63
CA GLN A 57 -5.70 3.62 15.51
C GLN A 57 -6.23 4.14 14.18
N MET A 58 -7.56 4.24 14.02
CA MET A 58 -8.16 4.80 12.81
C MET A 58 -7.74 6.26 12.57
N LEU A 59 -7.62 7.07 13.63
CA LEU A 59 -7.12 8.45 13.52
C LEU A 59 -5.63 8.50 13.17
N ASP A 60 -4.83 7.60 13.73
CA ASP A 60 -3.43 7.46 13.35
C ASP A 60 -3.29 7.02 11.88
N THR A 61 -4.12 6.09 11.40
CA THR A 61 -4.19 5.67 9.99
C THR A 61 -4.52 6.86 9.09
N MET A 62 -5.55 7.65 9.40
CA MET A 62 -5.90 8.87 8.65
C MET A 62 -4.71 9.82 8.53
N ARG A 63 -4.01 10.06 9.64
CA ARG A 63 -2.84 10.93 9.67
C ARG A 63 -1.70 10.36 8.82
N ASN A 64 -1.39 9.07 8.97
CA ASN A 64 -0.31 8.42 8.23
C ASN A 64 -0.60 8.42 6.72
N LEU A 65 -1.85 8.18 6.33
CA LEU A 65 -2.30 8.19 4.94
C LEU A 65 -2.19 9.58 4.32
N SER A 66 -2.61 10.63 5.03
CA SER A 66 -2.41 12.02 4.60
C SER A 66 -0.93 12.36 4.45
N GLN A 67 -0.08 11.96 5.40
CA GLN A 67 1.37 12.15 5.30
C GLN A 67 2.01 11.39 4.13
N LEU A 68 1.53 10.18 3.87
CA LEU A 68 1.97 9.38 2.73
C LEU A 68 1.58 10.08 1.41
N SER A 69 0.32 10.49 1.27
CA SER A 69 -0.17 11.24 0.11
C SER A 69 0.67 12.50 -0.15
N ASP A 70 0.91 13.31 0.89
CA ASP A 70 1.74 14.51 0.80
C ASP A 70 3.15 14.18 0.28
N LYS A 71 3.79 13.14 0.81
CA LYS A 71 5.14 12.75 0.37
C LYS A 71 5.15 12.26 -1.06
N LEU A 72 4.24 11.35 -1.42
CA LEU A 72 4.13 10.79 -2.77
C LEU A 72 3.84 11.88 -3.82
N SER A 73 3.11 12.94 -3.45
CA SER A 73 2.85 14.09 -4.33
C SER A 73 4.13 14.84 -4.75
N THR A 74 5.21 14.71 -3.96
CA THR A 74 6.49 15.39 -4.20
C THR A 74 7.51 14.55 -4.95
N ILE A 75 7.17 13.30 -5.31
CA ILE A 75 8.11 12.38 -5.94
C ILE A 75 8.06 12.54 -7.47
N GLU A 76 9.23 12.67 -8.09
CA GLU A 76 9.33 12.82 -9.53
C GLU A 76 9.34 11.46 -10.24
N THR A 77 8.24 11.14 -10.93
CA THR A 77 8.10 9.88 -11.68
C THR A 77 8.44 10.02 -13.18
N GLY A 78 8.92 11.19 -13.59
CA GLY A 78 9.15 11.56 -14.99
C GLY A 78 10.08 10.60 -15.72
N ASP A 79 11.22 10.28 -15.08
CA ASP A 79 12.33 9.49 -15.61
C ASP A 79 12.25 7.99 -15.27
N LEU A 80 11.16 7.56 -14.63
CA LEU A 80 10.93 6.15 -14.35
C LEU A 80 10.59 5.39 -15.64
N PRO A 81 11.04 4.12 -15.75
CA PRO A 81 10.61 3.23 -16.83
C PRO A 81 9.10 2.95 -16.72
N GLU A 82 8.42 2.66 -17.83
CA GLU A 82 6.95 2.63 -17.89
C GLU A 82 6.31 1.59 -16.96
N ASP A 83 6.99 0.47 -16.77
CA ASP A 83 6.64 -0.63 -15.86
C ASP A 83 6.61 -0.21 -14.39
N LEU A 84 7.41 0.79 -13.98
CA LEU A 84 7.32 1.41 -12.65
C LEU A 84 6.48 2.69 -12.64
N LYS A 85 6.57 3.50 -13.69
CA LYS A 85 5.92 4.80 -13.75
C LYS A 85 4.40 4.70 -13.64
N LEU A 86 3.80 3.77 -14.36
CA LEU A 86 2.35 3.56 -14.31
C LEU A 86 1.87 3.17 -12.92
N PRO A 87 2.38 2.07 -12.31
CA PRO A 87 1.87 1.65 -11.00
C PRO A 87 2.25 2.62 -9.88
N VAL A 88 3.42 3.29 -9.93
CA VAL A 88 3.74 4.35 -8.94
C VAL A 88 2.76 5.53 -9.02
N ASN A 89 2.40 5.98 -10.22
CA ASN A 89 1.41 7.07 -10.34
C ASN A 89 0.03 6.61 -9.88
N ARG A 90 -0.41 5.38 -10.22
CA ARG A 90 -1.68 4.84 -9.72
C ARG A 90 -1.70 4.71 -8.20
N PHE A 91 -0.64 4.18 -7.60
CA PHE A 91 -0.51 4.08 -6.16
C PHE A 91 -0.60 5.45 -5.49
N ARG A 92 0.12 6.46 -6.02
CA ARG A 92 0.04 7.84 -5.53
C ARG A 92 -1.38 8.39 -5.62
N ASP A 93 -2.03 8.23 -6.76
CA ASP A 93 -3.35 8.80 -7.01
C ASP A 93 -4.40 8.11 -6.10
N ALA A 94 -4.38 6.78 -6.01
CA ALA A 94 -5.24 6.01 -5.10
C ALA A 94 -4.99 6.35 -3.62
N THR A 95 -3.73 6.56 -3.22
CA THR A 95 -3.40 7.00 -1.86
C THR A 95 -3.97 8.39 -1.56
N ALA A 96 -3.92 9.32 -2.52
CA ALA A 96 -4.48 10.66 -2.36
C ALA A 96 -6.01 10.65 -2.30
N ASP A 97 -6.64 9.84 -3.15
CA ASP A 97 -8.08 9.65 -3.14
C ASP A 97 -8.54 8.97 -1.84
N MET A 98 -7.80 7.97 -1.35
CA MET A 98 -8.10 7.31 -0.07
C MET A 98 -7.92 8.29 1.10
N ALA A 99 -6.87 9.12 1.09
CA ALA A 99 -6.68 10.14 2.12
C ALA A 99 -7.88 11.10 2.17
N THR A 100 -8.30 11.59 1.01
CA THR A 100 -9.45 12.50 0.86
C THR A 100 -10.75 11.84 1.32
N HIS A 101 -11.04 10.64 0.82
CA HIS A 101 -12.27 9.92 1.13
C HIS A 101 -12.35 9.50 2.61
N MET A 102 -11.20 9.23 3.24
CA MET A 102 -11.12 8.94 4.67
C MET A 102 -11.40 10.19 5.54
N GLU A 103 -11.04 11.39 5.08
CA GLU A 103 -11.45 12.65 5.72
C GLU A 103 -12.96 12.89 5.61
N GLU A 104 -13.61 12.34 4.59
CA GLU A 104 -15.05 12.39 4.35
C GLU A 104 -15.84 11.29 5.09
N ILE A 105 -15.22 10.63 6.07
CA ILE A 105 -15.90 9.61 6.88
C ILE A 105 -17.24 10.13 7.42
N PRO A 106 -18.36 9.42 7.22
CA PRO A 106 -19.70 9.90 7.59
C PRO A 106 -19.95 9.94 9.10
N ILE A 107 -18.97 9.49 9.92
CA ILE A 107 -19.03 9.48 11.38
C ILE A 107 -18.16 10.62 11.93
N PRO A 108 -18.70 11.53 12.75
CA PRO A 108 -17.91 12.59 13.38
C PRO A 108 -16.78 12.05 14.25
N VAL A 109 -15.63 12.72 14.24
CA VAL A 109 -14.45 12.36 15.06
C VAL A 109 -14.78 12.28 16.56
N GLU A 110 -15.67 13.15 17.06
CA GLU A 110 -16.12 13.13 18.47
C GLU A 110 -16.84 11.83 18.83
N VAL A 111 -17.60 11.27 17.88
CA VAL A 111 -18.34 10.02 18.04
C VAL A 111 -17.38 8.83 17.96
N LEU A 112 -16.42 8.88 17.03
CA LEU A 112 -15.38 7.87 16.89
C LEU A 112 -14.53 7.78 18.16
N THR A 113 -14.01 8.91 18.64
CA THR A 113 -13.17 8.98 19.85
C THR A 113 -13.94 8.64 21.12
N GLY A 114 -15.26 8.89 21.16
CA GLY A 114 -16.14 8.45 22.24
C GLY A 114 -16.43 6.95 22.27
N GLY A 115 -15.96 6.18 21.28
CA GLY A 115 -16.05 4.74 21.22
C GLY A 115 -17.49 4.21 21.16
N GLN A 116 -17.68 2.96 21.58
CA GLN A 116 -18.98 2.28 21.48
C GLN A 116 -20.11 3.01 22.26
N GLU A 117 -19.76 3.68 23.36
CA GLU A 117 -20.70 4.42 24.20
C GLU A 117 -21.27 5.67 23.49
N ALA A 118 -20.49 6.32 22.63
CA ALA A 118 -20.95 7.44 21.80
C ALA A 118 -21.56 6.96 20.48
N MET A 119 -20.97 5.94 19.85
CA MET A 119 -21.41 5.39 18.57
C MET A 119 -22.85 4.87 18.62
N GLY A 120 -23.23 4.08 19.63
CA GLY A 120 -24.56 3.46 19.68
C GLY A 120 -25.72 4.47 19.68
N PRO A 121 -25.75 5.42 20.65
CA PRO A 121 -26.78 6.46 20.70
C PRO A 121 -26.76 7.38 19.47
N TRP A 122 -25.57 7.76 19.00
CA TRP A 122 -25.44 8.61 17.81
C TRP A 122 -25.97 7.92 16.56
N PHE A 123 -25.61 6.65 16.34
CA PHE A 123 -26.07 5.87 15.20
C PHE A 123 -27.59 5.69 15.24
N ALA A 124 -28.17 5.37 16.40
CA ALA A 124 -29.62 5.25 16.54
C ALA A 124 -30.36 6.57 16.22
N GLN A 125 -29.82 7.71 16.68
CA GLN A 125 -30.37 9.02 16.36
C GLN A 125 -30.23 9.33 14.85
N LYS A 126 -29.05 9.08 14.28
CA LYS A 126 -28.77 9.32 12.86
C LYS A 126 -29.68 8.49 11.95
N MET A 127 -29.92 7.22 12.30
CA MET A 127 -30.87 6.34 11.60
C MET A 127 -32.32 6.84 11.65
N ALA A 128 -32.72 7.49 12.75
CA ALA A 128 -34.06 8.06 12.88
C ALA A 128 -34.20 9.36 12.07
N ASP A 129 -33.16 10.18 12.03
CA ASP A 129 -33.14 11.46 11.33
C ASP A 129 -32.91 11.32 9.83
N ASP A 130 -32.14 10.30 9.43
CA ASP A 130 -31.72 10.06 8.05
C ASP A 130 -31.84 8.57 7.69
N PRO A 131 -32.98 8.15 7.10
CA PRO A 131 -33.20 6.78 6.66
C PRO A 131 -32.23 6.30 5.56
N LEU A 132 -31.53 7.21 4.88
CA LEU A 132 -30.54 6.87 3.84
C LEU A 132 -29.14 6.68 4.42
N PHE A 133 -28.93 6.98 5.70
CA PHE A 133 -27.63 6.85 6.34
C PHE A 133 -26.96 5.47 6.20
N PRO A 134 -27.68 4.32 6.28
CA PRO A 134 -27.08 3.02 5.98
C PRO A 134 -26.48 2.91 4.58
N GLN A 135 -27.16 3.49 3.58
CA GLN A 135 -26.67 3.50 2.21
C GLN A 135 -25.43 4.37 2.10
N ILE A 136 -25.42 5.55 2.73
CA ILE A 136 -24.23 6.44 2.78
C ILE A 136 -23.03 5.71 3.39
N MET A 137 -23.22 4.99 4.50
CA MET A 137 -22.17 4.18 5.13
C MET A 137 -21.68 3.06 4.20
N GLN A 138 -22.61 2.41 3.49
CA GLN A 138 -22.27 1.34 2.54
C GLN A 138 -21.48 1.89 1.36
N ASP A 139 -21.94 2.96 0.72
CA ASP A 139 -21.29 3.59 -0.43
C ASP A 139 -19.89 4.09 -0.04
N TRP A 140 -19.76 4.72 1.13
CA TRP A 140 -18.46 5.14 1.65
C TRP A 140 -17.51 3.95 1.84
N GLY A 141 -18.00 2.84 2.41
CA GLY A 141 -17.22 1.63 2.60
C GLY A 141 -16.85 0.92 1.30
N GLU A 142 -17.73 0.96 0.29
CA GLU A 142 -17.46 0.41 -1.05
C GLU A 142 -16.30 1.15 -1.71
N THR A 143 -16.33 2.48 -1.73
CA THR A 143 -15.24 3.30 -2.27
C THR A 143 -13.92 3.10 -1.52
N MET A 144 -13.93 2.97 -0.18
CA MET A 144 -12.73 2.60 0.58
C MET A 144 -12.17 1.24 0.17
N GLY A 145 -13.04 0.26 -0.11
CA GLY A 145 -12.65 -1.06 -0.58
C GLY A 145 -12.06 -1.04 -2.00
N GLU A 146 -12.65 -0.26 -2.91
CA GLU A 146 -12.14 -0.06 -4.26
C GLU A 146 -10.75 0.59 -4.25
N LEU A 147 -10.60 1.71 -3.52
CA LEU A 147 -9.32 2.42 -3.40
C LEU A 147 -8.24 1.57 -2.73
N GLY A 148 -8.60 0.82 -1.68
CA GLY A 148 -7.69 -0.14 -1.05
C GLY A 148 -7.22 -1.22 -2.02
N GLY A 149 -8.13 -1.76 -2.84
CA GLY A 149 -7.78 -2.71 -3.89
C GLY A 149 -6.87 -2.13 -4.97
N GLU A 150 -7.09 -0.87 -5.38
CA GLU A 150 -6.20 -0.18 -6.34
C GLU A 150 -4.81 0.06 -5.77
N MET A 151 -4.71 0.39 -4.47
CA MET A 151 -3.43 0.52 -3.77
C MET A 151 -2.69 -0.82 -3.68
N GLU A 152 -3.38 -1.90 -3.31
CA GLU A 152 -2.79 -3.25 -3.23
C GLU A 152 -2.31 -3.76 -4.60
N GLU A 153 -3.12 -3.60 -5.65
CA GLU A 153 -2.75 -4.00 -7.02
C GLU A 153 -1.54 -3.20 -7.51
N SER A 154 -1.54 -1.88 -7.27
CA SER A 154 -0.44 -1.01 -7.68
C SER A 154 0.83 -1.27 -6.89
N GLY A 155 0.71 -1.53 -5.57
CA GLY A 155 1.82 -1.92 -4.71
C GLY A 155 2.47 -3.22 -5.19
N SER A 156 1.66 -4.24 -5.44
CA SER A 156 2.13 -5.53 -5.99
C SER A 156 2.85 -5.37 -7.32
N ALA A 157 2.34 -4.51 -8.22
CA ALA A 157 3.01 -4.24 -9.50
C ALA A 157 4.34 -3.49 -9.33
N ILE A 158 4.46 -2.61 -8.33
CA ILE A 158 5.72 -1.93 -8.00
C ILE A 158 6.74 -2.94 -7.47
N GLU A 159 6.32 -3.84 -6.57
CA GLU A 159 7.17 -4.91 -6.03
C GLU A 159 7.68 -5.83 -7.13
N GLU A 160 6.81 -6.34 -8.00
CA GLU A 160 7.20 -7.21 -9.13
C GLU A 160 8.21 -6.49 -10.05
N ALA A 161 7.99 -5.20 -10.30
CA ALA A 161 8.93 -4.41 -11.10
C ALA A 161 10.29 -4.27 -10.40
N PHE A 162 10.34 -4.02 -9.09
CA PHE A 162 11.61 -3.98 -8.34
C PHE A 162 12.33 -5.32 -8.30
N GLU A 163 11.60 -6.43 -8.14
CA GLU A 163 12.17 -7.77 -8.22
C GLU A 163 12.82 -8.04 -9.59
N SER A 164 12.26 -7.48 -10.66
CA SER A 164 12.82 -7.59 -12.01
C SER A 164 14.16 -6.84 -12.17
N TYR A 165 14.38 -5.80 -11.35
CA TYR A 165 15.57 -4.95 -11.35
C TYR A 165 16.66 -5.38 -10.34
N ASP A 166 16.47 -6.50 -9.63
CA ASP A 166 17.35 -6.97 -8.54
C ASP A 166 17.51 -5.93 -7.42
N ILE A 167 16.44 -5.16 -7.17
CA ILE A 167 16.38 -4.21 -6.07
C ILE A 167 15.72 -4.88 -4.89
N ASP A 168 16.50 -5.10 -3.83
CA ASP A 168 15.98 -5.50 -2.53
C ASP A 168 15.45 -4.23 -1.83
N LEU A 169 14.14 -4.11 -1.72
CA LEU A 169 13.54 -3.19 -0.76
C LEU A 169 13.70 -3.82 0.64
N PRO A 170 14.22 -3.07 1.62
CA PRO A 170 14.46 -3.57 2.97
C PRO A 170 13.17 -3.87 3.73
#